data_AF-A0A397SUK3-F1
#
_entry.id   AF-A0A397SUK3-F1
#
_cell.length_a   1.000
_cell.length_b   1.000
_cell.length_c   1.000
_cell.angle_alpha   90.00
_cell.angle_beta   90.00
_cell.angle_gamma   90.00
#
_symmetry.space_group_name_H-M   'P 1'
#
loop_
_entity.id
_entity.type
_entity.pdbx_description
1 polymer ?
#
loop_
_entity_poly.entity_id
_entity_poly.type
_entity_poly.pdbx_seq_one_letter_code
_entity_poly.pdbx_strand_id
1 'polypeptide(L)'
;MPQLFTDCLNEVLEYLEGDMITLYSCLLVNHLWCEVSVRVFWRNSWNYHDSNLRTLIACLPTESKEILSKNGIIISTSTSKPPMFNYASFCKVLSVRHVHYKLKQILRNQQSISLQNLKNNTCILAQELFNLFFSQIELELDFNYNECFKDFEKLQYAFFPKLQILKIEFACPKYELLINFLENNGKNLRECYLGNYNRNSDVNSLNLAIAEFCPNLKKTLYWKC
;
A
#
# COMPACT_ATOMS: atom_id res chain seq x y z
N MET A 1 -12.60 33.84 2.90
CA MET A 1 -13.44 33.26 1.83
C MET A 1 -12.80 32.10 1.04
N PRO A 2 -11.48 32.03 0.77
CA PRO A 2 -10.91 30.90 0.00
C PRO A 2 -11.08 29.54 0.68
N GLN A 3 -11.06 29.53 2.01
CA GLN A 3 -11.14 28.31 2.81
C GLN A 3 -12.52 27.66 2.75
N LEU A 4 -13.60 28.44 2.90
CA LEU A 4 -14.98 27.95 2.77
C LEU A 4 -15.22 27.33 1.38
N PHE A 5 -14.70 27.96 0.32
CA PHE A 5 -14.80 27.40 -1.03
C PHE A 5 -14.01 26.10 -1.19
N THR A 6 -12.85 25.99 -0.55
CA THR A 6 -12.04 24.76 -0.55
C THR A 6 -12.73 23.65 0.25
N ASP A 7 -13.33 23.98 1.38
CA ASP A 7 -14.06 23.03 2.24
C ASP A 7 -15.30 22.50 1.53
N CYS A 8 -16.10 23.36 0.88
CA CYS A 8 -17.22 22.91 0.06
C CYS A 8 -16.75 22.07 -1.15
N LEU A 9 -15.63 22.42 -1.78
CA LEU A 9 -15.08 21.65 -2.89
C LEU A 9 -14.58 20.27 -2.42
N ASN A 10 -13.95 20.19 -1.25
CA ASN A 10 -13.57 18.93 -0.62
C ASN A 10 -14.81 18.03 -0.48
N GLU A 11 -15.88 18.54 0.16
CA GLU A 11 -17.11 17.77 0.36
C GLU A 11 -17.69 17.24 -0.95
N VAL A 12 -17.76 18.06 -2.00
CA VAL A 12 -18.24 17.61 -3.32
C VAL A 12 -17.36 16.50 -3.89
N LEU A 13 -16.04 16.63 -3.78
CA LEU A 13 -15.10 15.64 -4.30
C LEU A 13 -15.09 14.34 -3.49
N GLU A 14 -15.42 14.37 -2.19
CA GLU A 14 -15.61 13.16 -1.37
C GLU A 14 -16.71 12.27 -1.95
N TYR A 15 -17.82 12.85 -2.43
CA TYR A 15 -18.89 12.08 -3.09
C TYR A 15 -18.45 11.41 -4.40
N LEU A 16 -17.31 11.84 -4.97
CA LEU A 16 -16.77 11.33 -6.23
C LEU A 16 -15.67 10.29 -6.03
N GLU A 17 -15.34 9.85 -4.80
CA GLU A 17 -14.25 8.90 -4.52
C GLU A 17 -14.31 7.62 -5.40
N GLY A 18 -15.51 7.14 -5.73
CA GLY A 18 -15.72 5.97 -6.58
C GLY A 18 -15.71 6.25 -8.10
N ASP A 19 -15.77 7.51 -8.54
CA ASP A 19 -15.81 7.90 -9.94
C ASP A 19 -14.46 8.50 -10.38
N MET A 20 -13.52 7.60 -10.68
CA MET A 20 -12.16 7.96 -11.08
C MET A 20 -12.09 8.77 -12.38
N ILE A 21 -13.08 8.62 -13.27
CA ILE A 21 -13.12 9.36 -14.54
C ILE A 21 -13.47 10.82 -14.28
N THR A 22 -14.47 11.05 -13.44
CA THR A 22 -14.86 12.41 -13.03
C THR A 22 -13.74 13.06 -12.21
N LEU A 23 -13.15 12.34 -11.25
CA LEU A 23 -12.01 12.86 -10.49
C LEU A 23 -10.81 13.22 -11.38
N TYR A 24 -10.50 12.40 -12.39
CA TYR A 24 -9.46 12.73 -13.36
C TYR A 24 -9.77 14.02 -14.12
N SER A 25 -11.03 14.21 -14.53
CA SER A 25 -11.47 15.43 -15.19
C SER A 25 -11.31 16.66 -14.28
N CYS A 26 -11.61 16.51 -12.98
CA CYS A 26 -11.41 17.56 -11.98
C CYS A 26 -9.95 17.97 -11.83
N LEU A 27 -8.98 17.05 -11.98
CA LEU A 27 -7.55 17.37 -11.92
C LEU A 27 -7.11 18.39 -12.97
N LEU A 28 -7.87 18.51 -14.07
CA LEU A 28 -7.53 19.32 -15.23
C LEU A 28 -8.21 20.69 -15.24
N VAL A 29 -9.08 20.99 -14.27
CA VAL A 29 -9.89 22.22 -14.27
C VAL A 29 -9.04 23.46 -13.99
N ASN A 30 -8.37 23.52 -12.83
CA ASN A 30 -7.43 24.58 -12.46
C ASN A 30 -6.57 24.12 -11.26
N HIS A 31 -5.65 24.97 -10.80
CA HIS A 31 -4.73 24.63 -9.70
C HIS A 31 -5.45 24.18 -8.42
N LEU A 32 -6.51 24.88 -8.01
CA LEU A 32 -7.22 24.56 -6.77
C LEU A 32 -7.95 23.21 -6.87
N TRP A 33 -8.66 22.98 -7.98
CA TRP A 33 -9.30 21.69 -8.24
C TRP A 33 -8.28 20.56 -8.33
N CYS A 34 -7.14 20.80 -8.99
CA CYS A 34 -6.04 19.84 -9.05
C CYS A 34 -5.54 19.47 -7.64
N GLU A 35 -5.24 20.45 -6.80
CA GLU A 35 -4.69 20.25 -5.46
C GLU A 35 -5.65 19.50 -4.52
N VAL A 36 -6.95 19.71 -4.67
CA VAL A 36 -7.94 19.00 -3.87
C VAL A 36 -8.23 17.62 -4.44
N SER A 37 -8.56 17.52 -5.73
CA SER A 37 -8.95 16.26 -6.37
C SER A 37 -7.83 15.24 -6.37
N VAL A 38 -6.56 15.66 -6.43
CA VAL A 38 -5.41 14.73 -6.39
C VAL A 38 -5.37 13.94 -5.08
N ARG A 39 -5.82 14.53 -3.96
CA ARG A 39 -5.85 13.87 -2.66
C ARG A 39 -6.90 12.76 -2.61
N VAL A 40 -8.06 13.00 -3.22
CA VAL A 40 -9.15 12.01 -3.31
C VAL A 40 -8.79 10.92 -4.33
N PHE A 41 -8.32 11.31 -5.52
CA PHE A 41 -7.96 10.40 -6.60
C PHE A 41 -6.87 9.39 -6.20
N TRP A 42 -5.90 9.81 -5.39
CA TRP A 42 -4.79 8.95 -4.96
C TRP A 42 -5.05 8.21 -3.64
N ARG A 43 -6.24 8.35 -3.04
CA ARG A 43 -6.54 7.82 -1.70
C ARG A 43 -6.50 6.30 -1.61
N ASN A 44 -7.02 5.61 -2.62
CA ASN A 44 -7.18 4.16 -2.59
C ASN A 44 -6.41 3.50 -3.74
N SER A 45 -5.41 2.70 -3.38
CA SER A 45 -4.58 1.99 -4.34
C SER A 45 -5.31 0.94 -5.18
N TRP A 46 -6.51 0.49 -4.79
CA TRP A 46 -7.37 -0.34 -5.63
C TRP A 46 -7.65 0.29 -6.99
N ASN A 47 -7.71 1.63 -7.03
CA ASN A 47 -7.97 2.39 -8.25
C ASN A 47 -6.70 2.68 -9.07
N TYR A 48 -5.53 2.21 -8.64
CA TYR A 48 -4.28 2.51 -9.33
C TYR A 48 -4.16 1.72 -10.64
N HIS A 49 -3.85 2.46 -11.69
CA HIS A 49 -3.45 1.96 -12.99
C HIS A 49 -1.92 1.95 -13.13
N ASP A 50 -1.43 1.41 -14.24
CA ASP A 50 0.00 1.31 -14.54
C ASP A 50 0.69 2.69 -14.53
N SER A 51 -0.02 3.73 -14.97
CA SER A 51 0.46 5.12 -14.92
C SER A 51 0.66 5.61 -13.49
N ASN A 52 -0.25 5.30 -12.56
CA ASN A 52 -0.12 5.67 -11.15
C ASN A 52 1.14 5.04 -10.54
N LEU A 53 1.35 3.75 -10.78
CA LEU A 53 2.51 3.04 -10.26
C LEU A 53 3.81 3.55 -10.86
N ARG A 54 3.84 3.86 -12.17
CA ARG A 54 5.01 4.50 -12.81
C ARG A 54 5.32 5.85 -12.19
N THR A 55 4.32 6.65 -11.87
CA THR A 55 4.49 7.92 -11.15
C THR A 55 5.09 7.69 -9.76
N LEU A 56 4.59 6.72 -9.00
CA LEU A 56 5.15 6.40 -7.67
C LEU A 56 6.58 5.87 -7.76
N ILE A 57 6.91 5.07 -8.78
CA ILE A 57 8.28 4.62 -9.06
C ILE A 57 9.18 5.81 -9.37
N ALA A 58 8.69 6.80 -10.11
CA ALA A 58 9.41 8.05 -10.35
C ALA A 58 9.63 8.86 -9.06
N CYS A 59 8.72 8.73 -8.07
CA CYS A 59 8.83 9.35 -6.75
C CYS A 59 9.83 8.66 -5.81
N LEU A 60 10.37 7.49 -6.17
CA LEU A 60 11.29 6.76 -5.28
C LEU A 60 12.52 7.60 -4.94
N PRO A 61 13.03 7.51 -3.69
CA PRO A 61 14.31 8.10 -3.29
C PRO A 61 15.47 7.58 -4.15
N THR A 62 16.57 8.32 -4.15
CA THR A 62 17.77 7.96 -4.91
C THR A 62 18.30 6.59 -4.48
N GLU A 63 18.32 6.32 -3.18
CA GLU A 63 18.77 5.06 -2.59
C GLU A 63 17.96 3.87 -3.12
N SER A 64 16.63 4.00 -3.14
CA SER A 64 15.73 3.00 -3.70
C SER A 64 15.98 2.79 -5.20
N LYS A 65 16.17 3.87 -5.97
CA LYS A 65 16.48 3.79 -7.40
C LYS A 65 17.83 3.09 -7.66
N GLU A 66 18.84 3.33 -6.81
CA GLU A 66 20.11 2.63 -6.87
C GLU A 66 19.95 1.13 -6.61
N ILE A 67 19.14 0.72 -5.62
CA ILE A 67 18.83 -0.68 -5.33
C ILE A 67 18.20 -1.34 -6.57
N LEU A 68 17.22 -0.69 -7.21
CA LEU A 68 16.60 -1.20 -8.43
C LEU A 68 17.63 -1.37 -9.56
N SER A 69 18.49 -0.37 -9.77
CA SER A 69 19.51 -0.41 -10.83
C SER A 69 20.55 -1.51 -10.62
N LYS A 70 21.01 -1.73 -9.38
CA LYS A 70 21.95 -2.81 -9.02
C LYS A 70 21.38 -4.20 -9.28
N ASN A 71 20.05 -4.33 -9.22
CA ASN A 71 19.34 -5.57 -9.52
C ASN A 71 18.90 -5.68 -11.00
N GLY A 72 19.34 -4.76 -11.87
CA GLY A 72 18.98 -4.75 -13.30
C GLY A 72 17.52 -4.40 -13.58
N ILE A 73 16.81 -3.82 -12.61
CA ILE A 73 15.40 -3.44 -12.74
C ILE A 73 15.34 -2.03 -13.31
N ILE A 74 15.14 -1.93 -14.63
CA ILE A 74 15.00 -0.65 -15.33
C ILE A 74 13.54 -0.48 -15.72
N ILE A 75 12.88 0.53 -15.14
CA ILE A 75 11.50 0.87 -15.45
C ILE A 75 11.51 2.24 -16.09
N SER A 76 11.15 2.31 -17.37
CA SER A 76 10.97 3.58 -18.07
C SER A 76 9.89 4.39 -17.37
N THR A 77 10.29 5.41 -16.61
CA THR A 77 9.41 6.45 -16.09
C THR A 77 9.45 7.63 -17.06
N SER A 78 8.29 8.23 -17.33
CA SER A 78 8.11 9.24 -18.37
C SER A 78 8.62 10.64 -18.00
N THR A 79 9.17 10.84 -16.81
CA THR A 79 9.45 12.19 -16.27
C THR A 79 10.89 12.33 -15.79
N SER A 80 11.65 13.21 -16.43
CA SER A 80 12.95 13.73 -15.93
C SER A 80 12.78 14.78 -14.84
N LYS A 81 11.55 15.30 -14.66
CA LYS A 81 11.20 16.32 -13.67
C LYS A 81 10.79 15.67 -12.33
N PRO A 82 11.04 16.34 -11.20
CA PRO A 82 10.55 15.86 -9.92
C PRO A 82 9.01 15.80 -9.91
N PRO A 83 8.41 14.86 -9.15
CA PRO A 83 6.98 14.79 -8.98
C PRO A 83 6.42 16.11 -8.44
N MET A 84 5.29 16.57 -9.00
CA MET A 84 4.65 17.82 -8.56
C MET A 84 4.08 17.71 -7.15
N PHE A 85 3.65 16.51 -6.76
CA PHE A 85 3.10 16.21 -5.45
C PHE A 85 3.80 15.01 -4.83
N ASN A 86 3.75 14.92 -3.50
CA ASN A 86 4.05 13.69 -2.79
C ASN A 86 2.85 12.72 -2.89
N TYR A 87 2.69 12.08 -4.04
CA TYR A 87 1.55 11.19 -4.32
C TYR A 87 1.40 10.06 -3.30
N ALA A 88 2.51 9.51 -2.80
CA ALA A 88 2.49 8.47 -1.78
C ALA A 88 1.81 8.94 -0.49
N SER A 89 1.92 10.24 -0.15
CA SER A 89 1.29 10.80 1.06
C SER A 89 -0.24 10.88 1.00
N PHE A 90 -0.81 10.84 -0.21
CA PHE A 90 -2.25 10.86 -0.42
C PHE A 90 -2.88 9.47 -0.28
N CYS A 91 -2.10 8.40 -0.43
CA CYS A 91 -2.59 7.03 -0.25
C CYS A 91 -2.97 6.77 1.22
N LYS A 92 -4.22 6.38 1.44
CA LYS A 92 -4.77 5.98 2.74
C LYS A 92 -5.07 4.49 2.81
N VAL A 93 -5.45 3.88 1.68
CA VAL A 93 -5.74 2.45 1.58
C VAL A 93 -4.78 1.79 0.60
N LEU A 94 -3.85 0.98 1.12
CA LEU A 94 -2.86 0.26 0.34
C LEU A 94 -3.21 -1.25 0.28
N SER A 95 -3.72 -1.67 -0.88
CA SER A 95 -3.87 -3.06 -1.25
C SER A 95 -2.53 -3.61 -1.70
N VAL A 96 -1.84 -4.30 -0.81
CA VAL A 96 -0.52 -4.91 -1.06
C VAL A 96 -0.61 -5.86 -2.25
N ARG A 97 -1.69 -6.66 -2.31
CA ARG A 97 -1.94 -7.61 -3.39
C ARG A 97 -2.10 -6.93 -4.74
N HIS A 98 -2.98 -5.92 -4.82
CA HIS A 98 -3.29 -5.26 -6.09
C HIS A 98 -2.06 -4.56 -6.65
N VAL A 99 -1.33 -3.83 -5.81
CA VAL A 99 -0.08 -3.17 -6.18
C VAL A 99 0.95 -4.20 -6.64
N HIS A 100 1.20 -5.26 -5.86
CA HIS A 100 2.16 -6.30 -6.23
C HIS A 100 1.81 -6.97 -7.56
N TYR A 101 0.53 -7.32 -7.77
CA TYR A 101 0.05 -7.89 -9.03
C TYR A 101 0.31 -6.96 -10.22
N LYS A 102 -0.03 -5.68 -10.08
CA LYS A 102 0.19 -4.67 -11.14
C LYS A 102 1.68 -4.47 -11.45
N LEU A 103 2.54 -4.41 -10.43
CA LEU A 103 3.99 -4.31 -10.61
C LEU A 103 4.55 -5.51 -11.39
N LYS A 104 4.07 -6.72 -11.10
CA LYS A 104 4.42 -7.93 -11.85
C LYS A 104 4.05 -7.81 -13.33
N GLN A 105 2.87 -7.25 -13.64
CA GLN A 105 2.44 -7.03 -15.03
C GLN A 105 3.30 -5.97 -15.72
N ILE A 106 3.61 -4.86 -15.04
CA ILE A 106 4.49 -3.81 -15.58
C ILE A 106 5.85 -4.40 -15.98
N LEU A 107 6.46 -5.19 -15.11
CA LEU A 107 7.76 -5.82 -15.38
C LEU A 107 7.67 -6.86 -16.51
N ARG A 108 6.61 -7.68 -16.53
CA ARG A 108 6.38 -8.68 -17.58
C ARG A 108 6.24 -8.06 -18.96
N ASN A 109 5.62 -6.89 -19.06
CA ASN A 109 5.39 -6.21 -20.33
C ASN A 109 6.63 -5.48 -20.86
N GLN A 110 7.65 -5.25 -20.02
CA GLN A 110 8.84 -4.47 -20.39
C GLN A 110 10.03 -5.32 -20.85
N GLN A 111 10.11 -6.58 -20.44
CA GLN A 111 11.34 -7.37 -20.59
C GLN A 111 11.02 -8.85 -20.85
N SER A 112 11.83 -9.52 -21.67
CA SER A 112 11.83 -10.99 -21.82
C SER A 112 12.58 -11.63 -20.64
N ILE A 113 12.01 -11.55 -19.44
CA ILE A 113 12.61 -12.07 -18.20
C ILE A 113 12.16 -13.52 -17.99
N SER A 114 13.05 -14.38 -17.46
CA SER A 114 12.65 -15.70 -16.95
C SER A 114 11.63 -15.57 -15.81
N LEU A 115 10.75 -16.56 -15.62
CA LEU A 115 9.71 -16.50 -14.60
C LEU A 115 10.26 -16.30 -13.17
N GLN A 116 11.43 -16.87 -12.87
CA GLN A 116 12.07 -16.75 -11.56
C GLN A 116 12.65 -15.35 -11.33
N ASN A 117 13.31 -14.78 -12.32
CA ASN A 117 13.81 -13.41 -12.25
C ASN A 117 12.65 -12.40 -12.19
N LEU A 118 11.53 -12.67 -12.86
CA LEU A 118 10.33 -11.82 -12.77
C LEU A 118 9.79 -11.77 -11.34
N LYS A 119 9.69 -12.92 -10.65
CA LYS A 119 9.23 -12.98 -9.26
C LYS A 119 10.15 -12.18 -8.34
N ASN A 120 11.46 -12.43 -8.42
CA ASN A 120 12.44 -11.72 -7.58
C ASN A 120 12.41 -10.21 -7.83
N ASN A 121 12.41 -9.78 -9.09
CA ASN A 121 12.37 -8.37 -9.45
C ASN A 121 11.08 -7.69 -8.98
N THR A 122 9.95 -8.40 -9.07
CA THR A 122 8.66 -7.89 -8.55
C THR A 122 8.76 -7.66 -7.04
N CYS A 123 9.31 -8.61 -6.28
CA CYS A 123 9.44 -8.44 -4.83
C CYS A 123 10.33 -7.26 -4.47
N ILE A 124 11.48 -7.09 -5.14
CA ILE A 124 12.41 -5.98 -4.88
C ILE A 124 11.72 -4.64 -5.18
N LEU A 125 11.06 -4.54 -6.33
CA LEU A 125 10.34 -3.34 -6.72
C LEU A 125 9.19 -3.01 -5.75
N ALA A 126 8.42 -4.02 -5.37
CA ALA A 126 7.33 -3.86 -4.42
C ALA A 126 7.85 -3.38 -3.07
N GLN A 127 8.96 -3.94 -2.58
CA GLN A 127 9.58 -3.52 -1.32
C GLN A 127 9.95 -2.04 -1.34
N GLU A 128 10.62 -1.56 -2.39
CA GLU A 128 11.00 -0.15 -2.49
C GLU A 128 9.77 0.77 -2.59
N LEU A 129 8.75 0.36 -3.33
CA LEU A 129 7.51 1.12 -3.44
C LEU A 129 6.73 1.17 -2.11
N PHE A 130 6.73 0.06 -1.38
CA PHE A 130 6.12 -0.07 -0.07
C PHE A 130 6.82 0.81 0.97
N ASN A 131 8.17 0.82 0.98
CA ASN A 131 8.95 1.75 1.80
C ASN A 131 8.57 3.22 1.55
N LEU A 132 8.29 3.59 0.29
CA LEU A 132 7.82 4.94 -0.06
C LEU A 132 6.50 5.27 0.67
N PHE A 133 5.53 4.36 0.72
CA PHE A 133 4.27 4.57 1.43
C PHE A 133 4.44 4.58 2.96
N PHE A 134 5.33 3.77 3.52
CA PHE A 134 5.43 3.59 4.98
C PHE A 134 6.06 4.78 5.70
N SER A 135 6.77 5.62 4.96
CA SER A 135 7.19 6.94 5.46
C SER A 135 6.00 7.91 5.64
N GLN A 136 4.86 7.61 5.02
CA GLN A 136 3.68 8.48 4.93
C GLN A 136 2.60 8.12 5.97
N ILE A 137 1.54 8.93 6.06
CA ILE A 137 0.53 8.99 7.14
C ILE A 137 -0.22 7.64 7.35
N GLU A 138 -1.03 7.56 8.42
CA GLU A 138 -2.03 6.51 8.72
C GLU A 138 -2.47 5.71 7.49
N LEU A 139 -2.04 4.44 7.46
CA LEU A 139 -2.26 3.53 6.34
C LEU A 139 -3.16 2.38 6.78
N GLU A 140 -4.06 2.00 5.88
CA GLU A 140 -4.76 0.72 5.90
C GLU A 140 -4.04 -0.25 4.97
N LEU A 141 -3.55 -1.37 5.50
CA LEU A 141 -2.95 -2.44 4.71
C LEU A 141 -3.96 -3.55 4.47
N ASP A 142 -4.15 -3.95 3.21
CA ASP A 142 -5.14 -4.95 2.80
C ASP A 142 -4.51 -6.12 2.01
N PHE A 143 -4.74 -7.36 2.47
CA PHE A 143 -4.26 -8.62 1.90
C PHE A 143 -5.43 -9.56 1.51
N ASN A 144 -5.71 -9.67 0.20
CA ASN A 144 -6.92 -10.34 -0.30
C ASN A 144 -6.77 -11.66 -1.09
N TYR A 145 -5.66 -12.42 -1.00
CA TYR A 145 -5.58 -13.77 -1.61
C TYR A 145 -4.35 -14.63 -1.19
N ASN A 146 -4.44 -15.95 -1.38
CA ASN A 146 -3.43 -16.96 -0.97
C ASN A 146 -2.03 -16.85 -1.62
N GLU A 147 -1.88 -16.25 -2.80
CA GLU A 147 -0.55 -16.16 -3.47
C GLU A 147 0.40 -15.11 -2.84
N CYS A 148 -0.09 -14.27 -1.90
CA CYS A 148 0.65 -13.16 -1.30
C CYS A 148 1.60 -13.52 -0.15
N PHE A 149 1.67 -14.77 0.32
CA PHE A 149 2.41 -15.06 1.56
C PHE A 149 3.90 -15.26 1.41
N LYS A 150 4.38 -15.60 0.21
CA LYS A 150 5.83 -15.53 -0.05
C LYS A 150 6.32 -14.09 0.04
N ASP A 151 5.46 -13.11 -0.22
CA ASP A 151 5.77 -11.71 -0.05
C ASP A 151 5.69 -11.29 1.42
N PHE A 152 4.80 -11.91 2.22
CA PHE A 152 4.70 -11.65 3.66
C PHE A 152 5.95 -12.12 4.45
N GLU A 153 6.67 -13.16 3.99
CA GLU A 153 7.97 -13.55 4.57
C GLU A 153 8.99 -12.41 4.55
N LYS A 154 8.91 -11.49 3.58
CA LYS A 154 9.77 -10.29 3.53
C LYS A 154 9.20 -9.15 4.35
N LEU A 155 7.87 -9.02 4.38
CA LEU A 155 7.19 -7.97 5.14
C LEU A 155 7.20 -8.21 6.65
N GLN A 156 7.43 -9.44 7.12
CA GLN A 156 7.41 -9.77 8.56
C GLN A 156 8.37 -8.93 9.41
N TYR A 157 9.44 -8.40 8.81
CA TYR A 157 10.42 -7.54 9.50
C TYR A 157 10.35 -6.07 9.06
N ALA A 158 9.37 -5.72 8.22
CA ALA A 158 9.22 -4.35 7.77
C ALA A 158 8.66 -3.48 8.91
N PHE A 159 9.10 -2.22 8.94
CA PHE A 159 8.76 -1.26 9.97
C PHE A 159 7.87 -0.15 9.40
N PHE A 160 6.69 0.00 10.00
CA PHE A 160 5.59 0.84 9.58
C PHE A 160 5.16 1.70 10.78
N PRO A 161 5.94 2.73 11.14
CA PRO A 161 5.76 3.46 12.39
C PRO A 161 4.42 4.20 12.49
N LYS A 162 3.66 4.32 11.40
CA LYS A 162 2.38 5.04 11.35
C LYS A 162 1.19 4.14 11.00
N LEU A 163 1.38 2.82 10.93
CA LEU A 163 0.31 1.87 10.63
C LEU A 163 -0.75 1.90 11.73
N GLN A 164 -2.03 2.06 11.34
CA GLN A 164 -3.15 2.09 12.28
C GLN A 164 -4.17 0.99 12.03
N ILE A 165 -4.35 0.60 10.77
CA ILE A 165 -5.34 -0.40 10.38
C ILE A 165 -4.62 -1.49 9.61
N LEU A 166 -4.71 -2.73 10.11
CA LEU A 166 -4.24 -3.92 9.41
C LEU A 166 -5.44 -4.79 9.06
N LYS A 167 -5.65 -5.03 7.75
CA LYS A 167 -6.67 -5.92 7.21
C LYS A 167 -6.05 -7.07 6.43
N ILE A 168 -6.39 -8.29 6.84
CA ILE A 168 -5.94 -9.53 6.24
C ILE A 168 -7.18 -10.40 6.07
N GLU A 169 -7.92 -10.22 4.97
CA GLU A 169 -9.33 -10.63 4.94
C GLU A 169 -9.58 -12.09 4.50
N PHE A 170 -8.81 -12.59 3.53
CA PHE A 170 -9.10 -13.89 2.89
C PHE A 170 -8.07 -14.97 3.16
N ALA A 171 -6.88 -14.55 3.61
CA ALA A 171 -5.81 -15.47 3.88
C ALA A 171 -4.93 -14.87 4.98
N CYS A 172 -4.74 -15.59 6.09
CA CYS A 172 -3.79 -15.21 7.14
C CYS A 172 -2.39 -15.81 6.91
N PRO A 173 -1.29 -15.06 7.06
CA PRO A 173 0.04 -15.62 7.01
C PRO A 173 0.21 -16.63 8.15
N LYS A 174 1.27 -17.45 8.09
CA LYS A 174 1.65 -18.24 9.28
C LYS A 174 1.73 -17.30 10.47
N TYR A 175 1.16 -17.68 11.60
CA TYR A 175 1.09 -16.79 12.76
C TYR A 175 2.47 -16.34 13.24
N GLU A 176 3.50 -17.18 13.11
CA GLU A 176 4.89 -16.76 13.35
C GLU A 176 5.29 -15.51 12.56
N LEU A 177 5.00 -15.46 11.26
CA LEU A 177 5.32 -14.30 10.41
C LEU A 177 4.48 -13.08 10.83
N LEU A 178 3.20 -13.30 11.17
CA LEU A 178 2.33 -12.23 11.64
C LEU A 178 2.79 -11.68 12.99
N ILE A 179 3.26 -12.53 13.90
CA ILE A 179 3.79 -12.14 15.21
C ILE A 179 5.02 -11.25 15.01
N ASN A 180 5.97 -11.66 14.16
CA ASN A 180 7.15 -10.84 13.82
C ASN A 180 6.75 -9.48 13.24
N PHE A 181 5.70 -9.46 12.40
CA PHE A 181 5.16 -8.21 11.87
C PHE A 181 4.56 -7.33 12.98
N LEU A 182 3.79 -7.91 13.90
CA LEU A 182 3.15 -7.19 14.99
C LEU A 182 4.16 -6.69 16.01
N GLU A 183 5.25 -7.40 16.26
CA GLU A 183 6.34 -6.94 17.13
C GLU A 183 6.88 -5.57 16.67
N ASN A 184 7.04 -5.40 15.36
CA ASN A 184 7.55 -4.15 14.78
C ASN A 184 6.48 -3.05 14.68
N ASN A 185 5.22 -3.41 14.48
CA ASN A 185 4.18 -2.49 13.98
C ASN A 185 2.96 -2.34 14.87
N GLY A 186 2.80 -3.22 15.86
CA GLY A 186 1.59 -3.34 16.69
C GLY A 186 1.32 -2.13 17.57
N LYS A 187 2.37 -1.41 17.98
CA LYS A 187 2.26 -0.30 18.96
C LYS A 187 1.25 0.77 18.54
N ASN A 188 1.15 1.07 17.25
CA ASN A 188 0.27 2.13 16.73
C ASN A 188 -1.03 1.59 16.11
N LEU A 189 -1.21 0.27 16.05
CA LEU A 189 -2.43 -0.34 15.54
C LEU A 189 -3.62 0.01 16.44
N ARG A 190 -4.69 0.46 15.79
CA ARG A 190 -5.99 0.77 16.38
C ARG A 190 -7.03 -0.27 16.00
N GLU A 191 -6.91 -0.81 14.79
CA GLU A 191 -7.81 -1.83 14.27
C GLU A 191 -7.02 -2.95 13.57
N CYS A 192 -7.37 -4.19 13.90
CA CYS A 192 -6.76 -5.38 13.34
C CYS A 192 -7.85 -6.37 12.94
N TYR A 193 -7.82 -6.74 11.68
CA TYR A 193 -8.86 -7.47 10.98
C TYR A 193 -8.20 -8.70 10.38
N LEU A 194 -8.43 -9.87 10.96
CA LEU A 194 -7.75 -11.11 10.59
C LEU A 194 -8.78 -12.18 10.19
N GLY A 195 -8.72 -12.62 8.94
CA GLY A 195 -9.47 -13.75 8.43
C GLY A 195 -9.03 -15.04 9.13
N ASN A 196 -9.98 -15.77 9.69
CA ASN A 196 -9.73 -16.98 10.46
C ASN A 196 -9.87 -18.21 9.57
N TYR A 197 -8.74 -18.85 9.25
CA TYR A 197 -8.71 -20.19 8.67
C TYR A 197 -8.38 -21.21 9.77
N ASN A 198 -9.31 -22.14 9.96
CA ASN A 198 -9.33 -23.18 10.99
C ASN A 198 -8.00 -23.98 11.06
N ARG A 199 -7.09 -23.62 11.98
CA ARG A 199 -5.96 -24.48 12.44
C ARG A 199 -5.80 -24.34 13.96
N ASN A 200 -6.28 -25.35 14.67
CA ASN A 200 -6.57 -25.36 16.11
C ASN A 200 -5.34 -25.55 17.04
N SER A 201 -4.18 -24.97 16.76
CA SER A 201 -3.04 -24.99 17.72
C SER A 201 -2.40 -23.63 18.00
N ASP A 202 -2.31 -22.74 17.00
CA ASP A 202 -1.40 -21.59 17.11
C ASP A 202 -2.13 -20.25 17.39
N VAL A 203 -3.47 -20.25 17.43
CA VAL A 203 -4.30 -19.06 17.67
C VAL A 203 -4.00 -18.43 19.03
N ASN A 204 -3.65 -19.26 20.03
CA ASN A 204 -3.27 -18.78 21.36
C ASN A 204 -2.00 -17.94 21.33
N SER A 205 -0.98 -18.37 20.57
CA SER A 205 0.27 -17.61 20.44
C SER A 205 0.05 -16.27 19.74
N LEU A 206 -0.79 -16.24 18.71
CA LEU A 206 -1.15 -14.99 18.04
C LEU A 206 -1.92 -14.04 18.98
N ASN A 207 -2.88 -14.56 19.75
CA ASN A 207 -3.63 -13.75 20.72
C ASN A 207 -2.71 -13.16 21.79
N LEU A 208 -1.74 -13.92 22.29
CA LEU A 208 -0.74 -13.44 23.25
C LEU A 208 0.11 -12.33 22.64
N ALA A 209 0.63 -12.54 21.42
CA ALA A 209 1.41 -11.53 20.72
C ALA A 209 0.60 -10.25 20.42
N ILE A 210 -0.69 -10.37 20.09
CA ILE A 210 -1.56 -9.20 19.92
C ILE A 210 -1.71 -8.44 21.25
N ALA A 211 -1.92 -9.15 22.36
CA ALA A 211 -2.01 -8.53 23.68
C ALA A 211 -0.70 -7.84 24.10
N GLU A 212 0.45 -8.42 23.73
CA GLU A 212 1.78 -7.91 24.04
C GLU A 212 2.16 -6.71 23.17
N PHE A 213 2.03 -6.85 21.85
CA PHE A 213 2.58 -5.88 20.89
C PHE A 213 1.58 -4.82 20.43
N CYS A 214 0.27 -5.00 20.66
CA CYS A 214 -0.78 -4.08 20.19
C CYS A 214 -1.56 -3.40 21.33
N PRO A 215 -0.90 -2.63 22.23
CA PRO A 215 -1.53 -2.07 23.43
C PRO A 215 -2.64 -1.02 23.14
N ASN A 216 -2.66 -0.43 21.94
CA ASN A 216 -3.62 0.61 21.53
C ASN A 216 -4.80 0.06 20.70
N LEU A 217 -4.89 -1.26 20.56
CA LEU A 217 -5.88 -1.91 19.72
C LEU A 217 -7.28 -1.76 20.32
N LYS A 218 -8.18 -1.07 19.60
CA LYS A 218 -9.56 -0.83 20.03
C LYS A 218 -10.53 -1.86 19.48
N LYS A 219 -10.18 -2.47 18.34
CA LYS A 219 -11.05 -3.39 17.62
C LYS A 219 -10.22 -4.53 17.03
N THR A 220 -10.57 -5.75 17.42
CA THR A 220 -10.06 -6.97 16.80
C THR A 220 -11.25 -7.74 16.25
N LEU A 221 -11.25 -8.00 14.94
CA LEU A 221 -12.26 -8.85 14.33
C LEU A 221 -11.61 -10.09 13.74
N TYR A 222 -12.00 -11.23 14.29
CA TYR A 222 -11.80 -12.53 13.69
C TYR A 222 -13.08 -12.92 12.97
N TRP A 223 -13.08 -13.04 11.66
CA TRP A 223 -14.21 -13.63 10.92
C TRP A 223 -13.82 -14.97 10.33
N LYS A 224 -14.79 -15.90 10.29
CA LYS A 224 -14.64 -17.13 9.51
C LYS A 224 -14.83 -16.77 8.05
N CYS A 225 -13.83 -17.07 7.21
CA CYS A 225 -13.98 -17.08 5.75
C CYS A 225 -14.86 -18.26 5.32
#